data_AF-A0A2W6ZLH5-F1
#
_entry.id   AF-A0A2W6ZLH5-F1
#
_cell.length_a   1.000
_cell.length_b   1.000
_cell.length_c   1.000
_cell.angle_alpha   90.00
_cell.angle_beta   90.00
_cell.angle_gamma   90.00
#
_symmetry.space_group_name_H-M   'P 1'
#
loop_
_entity.id
_entity.type
_entity.pdbx_description
1 polymer ?
#
loop_
_entity_poly.entity_id
_entity_poly.type
_entity_poly.pdbx_seq_one_letter_code
_entity_poly.pdbx_strand_id
1 'polypeptide(L)' 'MSSRRRYGEQPRSRAGRHFIQTQVRTDVYLRVRELMEHHNLSASGAVHHLLRERFGLPPLPPFNQHPVSTDSTHG' A
#
# COMPACT_ATOMS: atom_id res chain seq x y z
N MET A 1 -0.27 32.19 -6.57
CA MET A 1 0.58 31.40 -7.50
C MET A 1 0.46 29.93 -7.11
N SER A 2 -0.27 29.13 -7.89
CA SER A 2 -0.47 27.70 -7.59
C SER A 2 0.84 26.94 -7.79
N SER A 3 1.41 26.43 -6.70
CA SER A 3 2.48 25.45 -6.72
C SER A 3 1.95 24.16 -7.37
N ARG A 4 2.19 24.01 -8.68
CA ARG A 4 2.10 22.70 -9.34
C ARG A 4 3.26 21.88 -8.78
N ARG A 5 3.00 21.02 -7.80
CA ARG A 5 3.97 19.99 -7.39
C ARG A 5 4.45 19.29 -8.67
N ARG A 6 5.77 19.30 -8.93
CA ARG A 6 6.33 18.66 -10.11
C ARG A 6 6.06 17.16 -9.99
N TYR A 7 5.21 16.67 -10.88
CA TYR A 7 4.96 15.24 -11.01
C TYR A 7 6.30 14.56 -11.32
N GLY A 8 6.76 13.65 -10.46
CA GLY A 8 8.03 12.92 -10.62
C GLY A 8 9.19 13.41 -9.73
N GLU A 9 8.98 14.38 -8.84
CA GLU A 9 10.00 14.71 -7.83
C GLU A 9 10.03 13.62 -6.75
N GLN A 10 10.88 12.62 -6.96
CA GLN A 10 11.10 11.54 -6.00
C GLN A 10 11.70 12.15 -4.72
N PRO A 11 11.19 11.80 -3.52
CA PRO A 11 11.83 12.21 -2.28
C PRO A 11 13.28 11.75 -2.33
N ARG A 12 14.24 12.68 -2.23
CA ARG A 12 15.66 12.31 -2.13
C ARG A 12 15.79 11.28 -1.02
N SER A 13 16.30 10.09 -1.35
CA SER A 13 16.41 9.00 -0.40
C SER A 13 17.23 9.48 0.80
N ARG A 14 16.58 9.74 1.92
CA ARG A 14 17.28 9.85 3.20
C ARG A 14 17.78 8.44 3.51
N ALA A 15 19.10 8.31 3.65
CA ALA A 15 19.86 7.10 3.95
C ALA A 15 19.03 5.80 4.08
N GLY A 16 19.04 4.96 3.04
CA GLY A 16 18.47 3.61 3.07
C GLY A 16 16.98 3.46 2.74
N ARG A 17 16.27 4.53 2.32
CA ARG A 17 14.86 4.43 1.90
C ARG A 17 14.70 4.56 0.39
N HIS A 18 14.11 3.53 -0.23
CA HIS A 18 13.74 3.53 -1.65
C HIS A 18 12.24 3.80 -1.80
N PHE A 19 11.87 4.68 -2.73
CA PHE A 19 10.48 4.99 -3.05
C PHE A 19 10.18 4.60 -4.48
N ILE A 20 9.13 3.84 -4.72
CA ILE A 20 8.64 3.52 -6.06
C ILE A 20 7.47 4.44 -6.36
N GLN A 21 7.58 5.22 -7.44
CA GLN A 21 6.49 6.01 -7.97
C GLN A 21 6.05 5.40 -9.30
N THR A 22 4.78 5.06 -9.40
CA THR A 22 4.19 4.44 -10.59
C THR A 22 2.97 5.23 -11.03
N GLN A 23 2.82 5.41 -12.34
CA GLN A 23 1.60 5.95 -12.92
C GLN A 23 0.62 4.82 -13.22
N VAL A 24 -0.64 5.04 -12.87
CA VAL A 24 -1.74 4.13 -13.18
C VAL A 24 -2.83 4.91 -13.90
N ARG A 25 -3.64 4.20 -14.67
CA ARG A 25 -4.84 4.79 -15.27
C ARG A 25 -5.82 5.25 -14.19
N THR A 26 -6.64 6.25 -14.51
CA THR A 26 -7.60 6.85 -13.58
C THR A 26 -8.58 5.84 -12.99
N ASP A 27 -9.08 4.90 -13.81
CA ASP A 27 -9.97 3.83 -13.37
C ASP A 27 -9.33 2.93 -12.31
N VAL A 28 -8.05 2.56 -12.50
CA VAL A 28 -7.28 1.80 -11.51
C VAL A 28 -7.11 2.60 -10.22
N TYR A 29 -6.78 3.89 -10.32
CA TYR A 29 -6.65 4.76 -9.14
C TYR A 29 -7.96 4.86 -8.34
N LEU A 30 -9.11 5.03 -9.02
CA LEU A 30 -10.42 5.09 -8.36
C LEU A 30 -10.74 3.78 -7.65
N ARG A 31 -10.44 2.64 -8.27
CA ARG A 31 -10.64 1.34 -7.63
C ARG A 31 -9.76 1.14 -6.40
N VAL A 32 -8.50 1.57 -6.46
CA VAL A 32 -7.59 1.54 -5.31
C VAL A 32 -8.14 2.41 -4.17
N ARG A 33 -8.64 3.61 -4.49
CA ARG A 33 -9.24 4.53 -3.51
C ARG A 33 -10.44 3.92 -2.80
N GLU A 34 -11.35 3.29 -3.55
CA GLU A 34 -12.52 2.61 -3.00
C GLU A 34 -12.11 1.51 -2.00
N LEU A 35 -11.11 0.69 -2.34
CA LEU A 35 -10.61 -0.33 -1.42
C LEU A 35 -9.95 0.26 -0.17
N MET A 36 -9.21 1.36 -0.31
CA MET A 36 -8.62 2.04 0.83
C MET A 36 -9.70 2.46 1.84
N GLU A 37 -10.81 3.02 1.36
CA GLU A 37 -11.90 3.49 2.20
C GLU A 37 -12.69 2.32 2.80
N HIS A 38 -13.07 1.34 1.98
CA HIS A 38 -13.90 0.22 2.40
C HIS A 38 -13.19 -0.70 3.41
N HIS A 39 -11.88 -0.87 3.27
CA HIS A 39 -11.08 -1.79 4.09
C HIS A 39 -10.12 -1.08 5.05
N ASN A 40 -10.17 0.26 5.14
CA ASN A 40 -9.24 1.08 5.92
C ASN A 40 -7.77 0.74 5.63
N LEU A 41 -7.42 0.65 4.34
CA LEU A 41 -6.09 0.25 3.88
C LEU A 41 -5.25 1.45 3.47
N SER A 42 -3.93 1.32 3.65
CA SER A 42 -2.97 2.19 2.95
C SER A 42 -3.06 1.96 1.43
N ALA A 43 -2.58 2.93 0.64
CA ALA A 43 -2.53 2.79 -0.82
C ALA A 43 -1.73 1.54 -1.27
N SER A 44 -0.60 1.27 -0.61
CA SER A 44 0.18 0.06 -0.87
C SER A 44 -0.59 -1.22 -0.49
N GLY A 45 -1.32 -1.19 0.62
CA GLY A 45 -2.16 -2.30 1.07
C GLY A 45 -3.30 -2.60 0.09
N ALA A 46 -3.97 -1.56 -0.40
CA ALA A 46 -5.06 -1.69 -1.37
C ALA A 46 -4.58 -2.21 -2.73
N VAL A 47 -3.44 -1.72 -3.25
CA VAL A 47 -2.83 -2.25 -4.48
C VAL A 47 -2.47 -3.73 -4.29
N HIS A 48 -1.85 -4.08 -3.17
CA HIS A 48 -1.50 -5.47 -2.88
C HIS A 48 -2.75 -6.36 -2.77
N HIS A 49 -3.83 -5.86 -2.15
CA HIS A 49 -5.10 -6.57 -2.06
C HIS A 49 -5.68 -6.89 -3.45
N LEU A 50 -5.74 -5.90 -4.35
CA LEU A 50 -6.23 -6.10 -5.73
C LEU A 50 -5.42 -7.15 -6.49
N LEU A 51 -4.09 -7.14 -6.34
CA LEU A 51 -3.23 -8.14 -6.96
C LEU A 51 -3.55 -9.54 -6.44
N ARG A 52 -3.73 -9.70 -5.12
CA ARG A 52 -4.07 -10.98 -4.51
C ARG A 52 -5.40 -11.52 -5.01
N GLU A 53 -6.44 -10.69 -5.04
CA GLU A 53 -7.75 -11.07 -5.62
C GLU A 53 -7.61 -11.55 -7.07
N ARG A 54 -6.85 -10.81 -7.90
CA ARG A 54 -6.65 -11.16 -9.31
C ARG A 54 -5.89 -12.45 -9.53
N PHE A 55 -5.00 -12.81 -8.62
CA PHE A 55 -4.24 -14.07 -8.68
C PHE A 55 -4.88 -15.20 -7.86
N GLY A 56 -6.11 -15.03 -7.35
CA GLY A 56 -6.80 -16.05 -6.55
C GLY A 56 -6.13 -16.34 -5.20
N LEU A 57 -5.33 -15.40 -4.69
CA LEU A 57 -4.65 -15.51 -3.41
C LEU A 57 -5.60 -15.10 -2.26
N PRO A 58 -5.47 -15.70 -1.06
CA PRO A 58 -6.28 -15.32 0.11
C PRO A 58 -6.17 -13.82 0.40
N PRO A 59 -7.22 -13.14 0.92
CA PRO A 59 -7.13 -11.72 1.24
C PRO A 59 -6.07 -11.43 2.31
N LEU A 60 -5.57 -10.19 2.35
CA LEU A 60 -4.68 -9.77 3.44
C LEU A 60 -5.44 -9.80 4.77
N PRO A 61 -4.81 -10.28 5.86
CA PRO A 61 -5.39 -10.14 7.18
C PRO A 61 -5.56 -8.65 7.53
N PRO A 62 -6.53 -8.29 8.38
CA PRO A 62 -6.73 -6.92 8.81
C PRO A 62 -5.46 -6.35 9.45
N PHE A 63 -5.03 -5.18 9.00
CA PHE A 63 -3.80 -4.53 9.50
C PHE A 63 -3.86 -4.14 10.99
N ASN A 64 -5.04 -4.10 11.59
CA ASN A 64 -5.24 -3.80 13.02
C ASN A 64 -5.02 -5.01 13.93
N GLN A 65 -4.70 -6.18 13.37
CA GLN A 65 -4.28 -7.31 14.18
C GLN A 65 -2.86 -7.02 14.66
N HIS A 66 -2.73 -6.67 15.95
CA HIS A 66 -1.45 -6.77 16.63
C HIS A 66 -0.91 -8.18 16.39
N PRO A 67 0.36 -8.34 15.98
CA PRO A 67 0.96 -9.65 15.99
C PRO A 67 0.81 -10.16 17.42
N VAL A 68 0.01 -11.22 17.61
CA VAL A 68 0.05 -11.98 18.84
C VAL A 68 1.49 -12.49 18.87
N SER A 69 2.30 -11.93 19.77
CA SER A 69 3.63 -12.42 20.03
C SER A 69 3.52 -13.92 20.24
N THR A 70 3.87 -14.70 19.24
CA THR A 70 4.19 -16.10 19.43
C THR A 70 5.45 -16.07 20.25
N ASP A 71 5.27 -16.17 21.56
CA ASP A 71 6.31 -16.36 22.54
C ASP A 71 7.15 -17.54 22.03
N SER A 72 8.30 -17.23 21.45
CA SER A 72 9.25 -18.23 21.03
C SER A 72 9.97 -18.67 22.29
N THR A 73 9.32 -19.57 23.03
CA THR A 73 9.98 -20.37 24.07
C THR A 73 11.02 -21.24 23.35
N HIS A 74 12.22 -20.69 23.17
CA HIS A 74 13.40 -21.48 22.86
C HIS A 74 13.83 -22.13 24.18
N GLY A 75 13.55 -23.43 24.29
CA GLY A 75 14.13 -24.30 25.31
C GLY A 75 15.57 -24.66 24.99
#